data_AF-A0A382QC88-F1
#
_entry.id   AF-A0A382QC88-F1
#
_cell.length_a   1.000
_cell.length_b   1.000
_cell.length_c   1.000
_cell.angle_alpha   90.00
_cell.angle_beta   90.00
_cell.angle_gamma   90.00
#
_symmetry.space_group_name_H-M   'P 1'
#
loop_
_entity.id
_entity.type
_entity.pdbx_description
1 polymer ?
#
loop_
_entity_poly.entity_id
_entity_poly.type
_entity_poly.pdbx_seq_one_letter_code
_entity_poly.pdbx_strand_id
1 'polypeptide(L)'
;VLLVISNEYDLRNSFLKEIADHSELLDLRTPFKQEMQKWVRYIVNNRKIRITEEALENYIRIYGDSTAHVINEIEKTSLMLGDEEINEKNMENMDGYARVFKLWNLQDSLGKKELHTSLEITSSLLVNGTPFPRILVNLVYLYQQMLWKKMGQQKPVGYTGINKIITSNITSYDKSYSHSELVRVLQELRKLDVLCKSTSLSDESLIQPLIIKICQSQYV
;
A
#
# COMPACT_ATOMS: atom_id res chain seq x y z
N VAL A 1 11.42 -35.64 -12.08
CA VAL A 1 11.25 -34.67 -10.98
C VAL A 1 9.82 -34.16 -11.03
N LEU A 2 9.03 -34.41 -10.00
CA LEU A 2 7.67 -33.91 -9.87
C LEU A 2 7.69 -32.69 -8.95
N LEU A 3 7.12 -31.57 -9.40
CA LEU A 3 6.95 -30.35 -8.60
C LEU A 3 5.47 -30.16 -8.32
N VAL A 4 5.11 -30.09 -7.03
CA VAL A 4 3.74 -29.85 -6.58
C VAL A 4 3.70 -28.50 -5.88
N ILE A 5 2.83 -27.60 -6.34
CA ILE A 5 2.65 -26.27 -5.78
C ILE A 5 1.24 -26.20 -5.21
N SER A 6 1.13 -25.93 -3.91
CA SER A 6 -0.15 -25.73 -3.22
C SER A 6 -0.17 -24.37 -2.53
N ASN A 7 -1.24 -23.60 -2.76
CA ASN A 7 -1.46 -22.33 -2.06
C ASN A 7 -1.96 -22.53 -0.62
N GLU A 8 -2.65 -23.64 -0.38
CA GLU A 8 -3.13 -24.03 0.94
C GLU A 8 -2.22 -25.12 1.50
N TYR A 9 -1.56 -24.81 2.61
CA TYR A 9 -0.68 -25.74 3.31
C TYR A 9 -1.35 -26.15 4.62
N ASP A 10 -1.89 -27.36 4.64
CA ASP A 10 -2.43 -27.97 5.84
C ASP A 10 -2.05 -29.45 5.89
N LEU A 11 -1.02 -29.79 6.66
CA LEU A 11 -0.60 -31.19 6.89
C LEU A 11 -1.61 -32.02 7.68
N ARG A 12 -2.74 -31.44 8.10
CA ARG A 12 -3.90 -32.22 8.60
C ARG A 12 -4.63 -32.92 7.46
N ASN A 13 -4.47 -32.46 6.21
CA ASN A 13 -4.97 -33.17 5.04
C ASN A 13 -4.09 -34.40 4.77
N SER A 14 -4.69 -35.59 4.83
CA SER A 14 -3.99 -36.86 4.65
C SER A 14 -3.28 -36.96 3.29
N PHE A 15 -3.86 -36.39 2.23
CA PHE A 15 -3.26 -36.39 0.89
C PHE A 15 -1.97 -35.58 0.83
N LEU A 16 -1.97 -34.36 1.39
CA LEU A 16 -0.78 -33.50 1.42
C LEU A 16 0.30 -34.06 2.33
N LYS A 17 -0.10 -34.68 3.44
CA LYS A 17 0.82 -35.34 4.37
C LYS A 17 1.56 -36.50 3.69
N GLU A 18 0.85 -37.36 2.97
CA GLU A 18 1.45 -38.51 2.30
C GLU A 18 2.43 -38.09 1.19
N ILE A 19 2.16 -37.00 0.48
CA ILE A 19 3.10 -36.40 -0.47
C ILE A 19 4.33 -35.84 0.25
N ALA A 20 4.13 -35.08 1.34
CA ALA A 20 5.22 -34.48 2.11
C ALA A 20 6.15 -35.54 2.72
N ASP A 21 5.61 -36.67 3.18
CA ASP A 21 6.40 -37.77 3.76
C ASP A 21 7.33 -38.44 2.71
N HIS A 22 7.04 -38.29 1.42
CA HIS A 22 7.82 -38.86 0.31
C HIS A 22 8.52 -37.79 -0.56
N SER A 23 8.57 -36.53 -0.13
CA SER A 23 9.17 -35.44 -0.89
C SER A 23 9.94 -34.44 -0.02
N GLU A 24 10.80 -33.63 -0.64
CA GLU A 24 11.35 -32.46 0.04
C GLU A 24 10.32 -31.33 0.05
N LEU A 25 9.97 -30.89 1.26
CA LEU A 25 9.02 -29.81 1.47
C LEU A 25 9.73 -28.45 1.56
N LEU A 26 9.31 -27.50 0.73
CA LEU A 26 9.77 -26.11 0.78
C LEU A 26 8.63 -25.18 1.17
N ASP A 27 8.76 -24.50 2.30
CA ASP A 27 7.81 -23.48 2.76
C ASP A 27 8.17 -22.11 2.17
N LEU A 28 7.30 -21.60 1.30
CA LEU A 28 7.47 -20.33 0.59
C LEU A 28 6.51 -19.23 1.09
N ARG A 29 5.91 -19.40 2.27
CA ARG A 29 5.04 -18.37 2.86
C ARG A 29 5.82 -17.09 3.11
N THR A 30 5.13 -15.94 3.05
CA THR A 30 5.73 -14.65 3.39
C THR A 30 6.32 -14.72 4.80
N PRO A 31 7.64 -14.52 4.96
CA PRO A 31 8.29 -14.67 6.26
C PRO A 31 7.84 -13.61 7.26
N PHE A 32 7.92 -13.93 8.54
CA PHE A 32 7.76 -12.95 9.61
C PHE A 32 8.80 -11.83 9.50
N LYS A 33 8.53 -10.65 10.09
CA LYS A 33 9.33 -9.43 9.89
C LYS A 33 10.85 -9.65 10.05
N GLN A 34 11.27 -10.38 11.07
CA GLN A 34 12.70 -10.67 11.31
C GLN A 34 13.32 -11.55 10.22
N GLU A 35 12.62 -12.61 9.82
CA GLU A 35 13.06 -13.49 8.74
C GLU A 35 13.02 -12.77 7.38
N MET A 36 12.05 -11.89 7.15
CA MET A 36 11.99 -11.04 5.96
C MET A 36 13.23 -10.15 5.85
N GLN A 37 13.65 -9.53 6.96
CA GLN A 37 14.87 -8.70 6.98
C GLN A 37 16.11 -9.51 6.61
N LYS A 38 16.25 -10.74 7.13
CA LYS A 38 17.34 -11.65 6.76
C LYS A 38 17.32 -12.00 5.27
N TRP A 39 16.15 -12.39 4.75
CA TRP A 39 15.99 -12.79 3.35
C TRP A 39 16.23 -11.65 2.36
N VAL A 40 15.62 -10.48 2.62
CA VAL A 40 15.82 -9.31 1.76
C VAL A 40 17.29 -8.90 1.78
N ARG A 41 17.92 -8.84 2.96
CA ARG A 41 19.35 -8.53 3.08
C ARG A 41 20.24 -9.51 2.31
N TYR A 42 19.98 -10.81 2.45
CA TYR A 42 20.72 -11.83 1.73
C TYR A 42 20.64 -11.63 0.20
N ILE A 43 19.44 -11.38 -0.33
CA ILE A 43 19.23 -11.22 -1.78
C ILE A 43 19.86 -9.91 -2.28
N VAL A 44 19.67 -8.81 -1.56
CA VAL A 44 20.22 -7.49 -1.91
C VAL A 44 21.75 -7.52 -1.91
N ASN A 45 22.38 -8.17 -0.92
CA ASN A 45 23.82 -8.36 -0.86
C ASN A 45 24.35 -9.22 -2.02
N ASN A 46 23.65 -10.31 -2.35
CA ASN A 46 24.00 -11.16 -3.49
C ASN A 46 23.93 -10.40 -4.82
N ARG A 47 23.02 -9.42 -4.92
CA ARG A 47 22.88 -8.53 -6.08
C ARG A 47 23.84 -7.33 -6.04
N LYS A 48 24.71 -7.24 -5.02
CA LYS A 48 25.68 -6.16 -4.81
C LYS A 48 25.06 -4.76 -4.68
N ILE A 49 23.79 -4.70 -4.26
CA ILE A 49 23.10 -3.45 -4.00
C ILE A 49 23.51 -2.95 -2.62
N ARG A 50 23.96 -1.69 -2.53
CA ARG A 50 24.34 -1.05 -1.26
C ARG A 50 23.11 -0.38 -0.67
N ILE A 51 22.71 -0.75 0.55
CA ILE A 51 21.57 -0.16 1.26
C ILE A 51 21.88 -0.05 2.75
N THR A 52 21.50 1.07 3.34
CA THR A 52 21.61 1.28 4.80
C THR A 52 20.56 0.47 5.58
N GLU A 53 20.85 0.19 6.85
CA GLU A 53 19.89 -0.54 7.72
C GLU A 53 18.55 0.17 7.81
N GLU A 54 18.59 1.47 8.04
CA GLU A 54 17.40 2.30 8.20
C GLU A 54 16.54 2.30 6.92
N ALA A 55 17.17 2.44 5.75
CA ALA A 55 16.47 2.33 4.48
C ALA A 55 15.82 0.95 4.34
N LEU A 56 16.57 -0.15 4.57
CA LEU A 56 16.02 -1.51 4.48
C LEU A 56 14.80 -1.70 5.39
N GLU A 57 14.88 -1.26 6.64
CA GLU A 57 13.76 -1.34 7.58
C GLU A 57 12.54 -0.54 7.10
N ASN A 58 12.77 0.63 6.51
CA ASN A 58 11.71 1.43 5.91
C ASN A 58 11.05 0.74 4.71
N TYR A 59 11.84 0.12 3.82
CA TYR A 59 11.31 -0.66 2.70
C TYR A 59 10.46 -1.85 3.20
N ILE A 60 10.93 -2.59 4.20
CA ILE A 60 10.15 -3.69 4.79
C ILE A 60 8.87 -3.18 5.46
N ARG A 61 8.92 -2.01 6.10
CA ARG A 61 7.74 -1.39 6.72
C ARG A 61 6.68 -1.02 5.68
N ILE A 62 7.10 -0.50 4.53
CA ILE A 62 6.22 0.01 3.48
C ILE A 62 5.71 -1.12 2.56
N TYR A 63 6.58 -2.04 2.16
CA TYR A 63 6.36 -3.05 1.11
C TYR A 63 6.43 -4.49 1.61
N GLY A 64 6.43 -4.70 2.93
CA GLY A 64 6.56 -6.02 3.55
C GLY A 64 5.29 -6.89 3.47
N ASP A 65 4.49 -6.77 2.42
CA ASP A 65 3.43 -7.72 2.07
C ASP A 65 4.01 -9.00 1.43
N SER A 66 5.16 -8.90 0.75
CA SER A 66 5.95 -10.06 0.31
C SER A 66 7.44 -9.70 0.20
N THR A 67 8.34 -10.69 0.34
CA THR A 67 9.78 -10.50 0.12
C THR A 67 10.08 -10.03 -1.30
N ALA A 68 9.40 -10.61 -2.30
CA ALA A 68 9.56 -10.25 -3.70
C ALA A 68 9.24 -8.77 -3.96
N HIS A 69 8.15 -8.25 -3.35
CA HIS A 69 7.77 -6.85 -3.50
C HIS A 69 8.83 -5.91 -2.92
N VAL A 70 9.32 -6.17 -1.69
CA VAL A 70 10.40 -5.39 -1.08
C VAL A 70 11.64 -5.36 -1.97
N ILE A 71 12.07 -6.53 -2.46
CA ILE A 71 13.27 -6.67 -3.29
C ILE A 71 13.12 -5.90 -4.60
N ASN A 72 11.98 -6.03 -5.29
CA ASN A 72 11.73 -5.33 -6.55
C ASN A 72 11.80 -3.81 -6.38
N GLU A 73 11.30 -3.28 -5.26
CA GLU A 73 11.31 -1.83 -5.00
C GLU A 73 12.72 -1.32 -4.63
N ILE A 74 13.50 -2.13 -3.91
CA ILE A 74 14.93 -1.85 -3.66
C ILE A 74 15.71 -1.83 -4.98
N GLU A 75 15.47 -2.80 -5.87
CA GLU A 75 16.14 -2.86 -7.18
C GLU A 75 15.81 -1.67 -8.07
N LYS A 76 14.52 -1.30 -8.17
CA LYS A 76 14.12 -0.10 -8.93
C LYS A 76 14.88 1.13 -8.44
N THR A 77 14.97 1.29 -7.13
CA THR A 77 15.69 2.42 -6.52
C THR A 77 17.18 2.36 -6.83
N SER A 78 17.80 1.18 -6.71
CA SER A 78 19.21 0.98 -7.07
C SER A 78 19.47 1.30 -8.55
N LEU A 79 18.58 0.93 -9.46
CA LEU A 79 18.73 1.24 -10.89
C LEU A 79 18.67 2.75 -11.15
N MET A 80 17.85 3.48 -10.39
CA MET A 80 17.75 4.93 -10.54
C MET A 80 18.96 5.66 -9.93
N LEU A 81 19.53 5.14 -8.84
CA LEU A 81 20.72 5.67 -8.18
C LEU A 81 22.05 5.23 -8.82
N GLY A 82 22.02 4.18 -9.64
CA GLY A 82 23.22 3.58 -10.22
C GLY A 82 24.10 2.89 -9.16
N ASP A 83 25.35 3.35 -9.03
CA ASP A 83 26.35 2.76 -8.12
C ASP A 83 26.29 3.31 -6.69
N GLU A 84 25.42 4.28 -6.42
CA GLU A 84 25.29 4.89 -5.09
C GLU A 84 24.57 3.99 -4.09
N GLU A 85 24.87 4.19 -2.81
CA GLU A 85 24.18 3.51 -1.72
C GLU A 85 22.78 4.08 -1.51
N ILE A 86 21.79 3.19 -1.32
CA ILE A 86 20.43 3.55 -0.96
C ILE A 86 20.40 4.00 0.51
N ASN A 87 20.25 5.31 0.70
CA ASN A 87 20.06 5.98 1.98
C ASN A 87 19.17 7.22 1.79
N GLU A 88 18.65 7.78 2.88
CA GLU A 88 17.71 8.91 2.83
C GLU A 88 18.29 10.13 2.08
N LYS A 89 19.57 10.45 2.30
CA LYS A 89 20.25 11.58 1.67
C LYS A 89 20.39 11.43 0.15
N ASN A 90 20.81 10.26 -0.33
CA ASN A 90 20.96 10.00 -1.77
C ASN A 90 19.59 9.93 -2.46
N MET A 91 18.57 9.45 -1.74
CA MET A 91 17.18 9.49 -2.19
C MET A 91 16.64 10.93 -2.27
N GLU A 92 17.00 11.83 -1.35
CA GLU A 92 16.67 13.27 -1.43
C GLU A 92 17.39 13.95 -2.59
N ASN A 93 18.64 13.59 -2.89
CA ASN A 93 19.35 14.13 -4.07
C ASN A 93 18.72 13.70 -5.41
N MET A 94 17.83 12.70 -5.41
CA MET A 94 17.00 12.37 -6.56
C MET A 94 15.88 13.38 -6.82
N ASP A 95 15.70 14.42 -5.99
CA ASP A 95 14.59 15.40 -6.05
C ASP A 95 14.44 16.14 -7.40
N GLY A 96 15.34 15.98 -8.37
CA GLY A 96 15.11 16.36 -9.76
C GLY A 96 14.13 15.44 -10.53
N TYR A 97 13.90 14.22 -10.02
CA TYR A 97 12.85 13.29 -10.43
C TYR A 97 11.73 13.37 -9.40
N ALA A 98 10.53 13.75 -9.86
CA ALA A 98 9.34 13.97 -9.04
C ALA A 98 9.19 12.91 -7.92
N ARG A 99 9.00 13.38 -6.68
CA ARG A 99 8.75 12.55 -5.50
C ARG A 99 7.74 11.45 -5.84
N VAL A 100 8.19 10.19 -5.80
CA VAL A 100 7.34 9.04 -6.16
C VAL A 100 6.41 8.73 -4.99
N PHE A 101 5.28 9.40 -4.96
CA PHE A 101 4.24 9.11 -4.00
C PHE A 101 3.58 7.78 -4.29
N LYS A 102 3.18 7.08 -3.22
CA LYS A 102 2.44 5.83 -3.30
C LYS A 102 1.00 6.07 -2.85
N LEU A 103 0.12 5.13 -3.20
CA LEU A 103 -1.29 5.17 -2.81
C LEU A 103 -1.51 5.32 -1.30
N TRP A 104 -0.64 4.73 -0.47
CA TRP A 104 -0.76 4.88 0.98
C TRP A 104 -0.40 6.29 1.46
N ASN A 105 0.44 7.04 0.75
CA ASN A 105 0.69 8.46 1.07
C ASN A 105 -0.60 9.26 0.90
N LEU A 106 -1.36 8.98 -0.16
CA LEU A 106 -2.67 9.60 -0.36
C LEU A 106 -3.66 9.22 0.73
N GLN A 107 -3.69 7.94 1.13
CA GLN A 107 -4.53 7.49 2.23
C GLN A 107 -4.17 8.17 3.56
N ASP A 108 -2.88 8.31 3.87
CA ASP A 108 -2.41 8.93 5.11
C ASP A 108 -2.73 10.43 5.16
N SER A 109 -2.44 11.16 4.09
CA SER A 109 -2.72 12.61 3.99
C SER A 109 -4.22 12.91 4.05
N LEU A 110 -5.06 12.14 3.35
CA LEU A 110 -6.51 12.28 3.45
C LEU A 110 -7.04 11.85 4.82
N GLY A 111 -6.51 10.78 5.41
CA GLY A 111 -6.84 10.37 6.78
C GLY A 111 -6.56 11.48 7.81
N LYS A 112 -5.54 12.31 7.57
CA LYS A 112 -5.19 13.49 8.37
C LYS A 112 -5.89 14.79 7.93
N LYS A 113 -6.64 14.76 6.82
CA LYS A 113 -7.26 15.95 6.17
C LYS A 113 -6.25 17.02 5.72
N GLU A 114 -5.05 16.61 5.30
CA GLU A 114 -4.02 17.51 4.79
C GLU A 114 -4.27 17.86 3.31
N LEU A 115 -5.03 18.94 3.06
CA LEU A 115 -5.48 19.31 1.72
C LEU A 115 -4.35 19.50 0.70
N HIS A 116 -3.38 20.37 1.01
CA HIS A 116 -2.28 20.69 0.09
C HIS A 116 -1.49 19.43 -0.28
N THR A 117 -1.07 18.67 0.73
CA THR A 117 -0.36 17.40 0.58
C THR A 117 -1.16 16.39 -0.25
N SER A 118 -2.47 16.27 0.00
CA SER A 118 -3.34 15.32 -0.71
C SER A 118 -3.47 15.65 -2.21
N LEU A 119 -3.55 16.94 -2.56
CA LEU A 119 -3.61 17.41 -3.94
C LEU A 119 -2.29 17.15 -4.67
N GLU A 120 -1.16 17.47 -4.04
CA GLU A 120 0.18 17.23 -4.57
C GLU A 120 0.40 15.73 -4.85
N ILE A 121 0.08 14.88 -3.87
CA ILE A 121 0.19 13.43 -4.00
C ILE A 121 -0.68 12.90 -5.14
N THR A 122 -1.93 13.37 -5.24
CA THR A 122 -2.87 12.91 -6.26
C THR A 122 -2.40 13.29 -7.65
N SER A 123 -1.92 14.52 -7.85
CA SER A 123 -1.36 14.96 -9.13
C SER A 123 -0.17 14.10 -9.53
N SER A 124 0.76 13.84 -8.60
CA SER A 124 1.91 12.94 -8.84
C SER A 124 1.47 11.51 -9.19
N LEU A 125 0.50 10.94 -8.49
CA LEU A 125 0.00 9.59 -8.78
C LEU A 125 -0.59 9.48 -10.19
N LEU A 126 -1.35 10.48 -10.62
CA LEU A 126 -1.95 10.53 -11.96
C LEU A 126 -0.90 10.72 -13.05
N VAL A 127 0.06 11.64 -12.85
CA VAL A 127 1.18 11.87 -13.78
C VAL A 127 2.04 10.61 -13.93
N ASN A 128 2.25 9.87 -12.84
CA ASN A 128 2.97 8.60 -12.83
C ASN A 128 2.15 7.42 -13.40
N GLY A 129 0.97 7.66 -13.97
CA GLY A 129 0.15 6.66 -14.64
C GLY A 129 -0.57 5.70 -13.69
N THR A 130 -0.77 6.07 -12.43
CA THR A 130 -1.56 5.24 -11.50
C THR A 130 -3.01 5.18 -11.99
N PRO A 131 -3.58 3.99 -12.27
CA PRO A 131 -4.93 3.90 -12.81
C PRO A 131 -5.95 4.50 -11.84
N PHE A 132 -6.83 5.37 -12.34
CA PHE A 132 -7.86 6.03 -11.52
C PHE A 132 -8.75 5.06 -10.72
N PRO A 133 -9.23 3.93 -11.27
CA PRO A 133 -10.00 2.97 -10.49
C PRO A 133 -9.22 2.40 -9.30
N ARG A 134 -7.90 2.28 -9.41
CA ARG A 134 -7.03 1.82 -8.32
C ARG A 134 -6.96 2.86 -7.19
N ILE A 135 -6.92 4.14 -7.54
CA ILE A 135 -6.99 5.25 -6.56
C ILE A 135 -8.32 5.17 -5.82
N LEU A 136 -9.45 5.11 -6.55
CA LEU A 136 -10.79 5.04 -5.96
C LEU A 136 -10.94 3.87 -4.99
N VAL A 137 -10.54 2.66 -5.40
CA VAL A 137 -10.62 1.46 -4.56
C VAL A 137 -9.79 1.62 -3.27
N ASN A 138 -8.61 2.22 -3.35
CA ASN A 138 -7.79 2.49 -2.15
C ASN A 138 -8.46 3.49 -1.20
N LEU A 139 -9.14 4.52 -1.73
CA LEU A 139 -9.90 5.44 -0.91
C LEU A 139 -11.11 4.75 -0.27
N VAL A 140 -11.83 3.93 -1.01
CA VAL A 140 -12.94 3.13 -0.46
C VAL A 140 -12.47 2.27 0.71
N TYR A 141 -11.35 1.56 0.56
CA TYR A 141 -10.78 0.77 1.65
C TYR A 141 -10.46 1.61 2.88
N LEU A 142 -9.82 2.77 2.74
CA LEU A 142 -9.54 3.66 3.87
C LEU A 142 -10.82 4.03 4.63
N TYR A 143 -11.80 4.61 3.93
CA TYR A 143 -13.01 5.13 4.59
C TYR A 143 -13.92 4.02 5.10
N GLN A 144 -13.93 2.86 4.46
CA GLN A 144 -14.66 1.68 4.94
C GLN A 144 -14.07 1.19 6.26
N GLN A 145 -12.74 1.12 6.39
CA GLN A 145 -12.10 0.72 7.65
C GLN A 145 -12.37 1.72 8.78
N MET A 146 -12.36 3.02 8.47
CA MET A 146 -12.73 4.06 9.44
C MET A 146 -14.20 3.94 9.86
N LEU A 147 -15.11 3.66 8.92
CA LEU A 147 -16.53 3.48 9.21
C LEU A 147 -16.79 2.25 10.09
N TRP A 148 -16.16 1.12 9.77
CA TRP A 148 -16.27 -0.11 10.58
C TRP A 148 -15.77 0.11 12.00
N LYS A 149 -14.67 0.84 12.17
CA LYS A 149 -14.19 1.24 13.49
C LYS A 149 -15.21 2.07 14.26
N LYS A 150 -15.83 3.09 13.63
CA LYS A 150 -16.93 3.87 14.25
C LYS A 150 -18.11 3.00 14.67
N MET A 151 -18.37 1.91 13.93
CA MET A 151 -19.44 0.95 14.24
C MET A 151 -19.05 -0.08 15.33
N GLY A 152 -17.87 0.05 15.94
CA GLY A 152 -17.42 -0.82 17.02
C GLY A 152 -16.69 -2.09 16.56
N GLN A 153 -16.41 -2.25 15.26
CA GLN A 153 -15.59 -3.36 14.78
C GLN A 153 -14.11 -3.05 15.02
N GLN A 154 -13.53 -3.66 16.05
CA GLN A 154 -12.15 -3.35 16.48
C GLN A 154 -11.06 -4.11 15.70
N LYS A 155 -11.41 -5.24 15.06
CA LYS A 155 -10.46 -6.03 14.27
C LYS A 155 -11.12 -6.45 12.97
N PRO A 156 -10.64 -5.96 11.82
CA PRO A 156 -11.07 -6.51 10.56
C PRO A 156 -10.61 -7.97 10.49
N VAL A 157 -11.54 -8.87 10.23
CA VAL A 157 -11.24 -10.29 9.98
C VAL A 157 -10.89 -10.41 8.50
N GLY A 158 -9.63 -10.69 8.19
CA GLY A 158 -9.14 -10.88 6.82
C GLY A 158 -8.44 -9.67 6.20
N TYR A 159 -8.31 -9.67 4.87
CA TYR A 159 -7.63 -8.63 4.11
C TYR A 159 -8.45 -7.33 4.10
N THR A 160 -7.84 -6.22 4.55
CA THR A 160 -8.51 -4.92 4.73
C THR A 160 -8.40 -3.99 3.54
N GLY A 161 -7.54 -4.30 2.57
CA GLY A 161 -7.21 -3.41 1.46
C GLY A 161 -6.30 -2.23 1.83
N ILE A 162 -5.86 -2.13 3.09
CA ILE A 162 -4.93 -1.09 3.56
C ILE A 162 -3.66 -1.70 4.14
N ASN A 163 -2.53 -0.98 4.04
CA ASN A 163 -1.26 -1.46 4.56
C ASN A 163 -1.15 -1.28 6.09
N LYS A 164 -0.05 -1.77 6.68
CA LYS A 164 0.21 -1.70 8.13
C LYS A 164 0.32 -0.26 8.64
N ILE A 165 0.87 0.66 7.85
CA ILE A 165 1.06 2.07 8.21
C ILE A 165 -0.32 2.75 8.40
N ILE A 166 -1.22 2.57 7.43
CA ILE A 166 -2.58 3.09 7.52
C ILE A 166 -3.34 2.41 8.67
N THR A 167 -3.18 1.09 8.82
CA THR A 167 -3.84 0.35 9.90
C THR A 167 -3.42 0.84 11.29
N SER A 168 -2.14 1.14 11.52
CA SER A 168 -1.68 1.69 12.80
C SER A 168 -2.21 3.10 13.06
N ASN A 169 -2.41 3.88 12.01
CA ASN A 169 -2.82 5.29 12.12
C ASN A 169 -4.35 5.49 12.11
N ILE A 170 -5.14 4.45 11.82
CA ILE A 170 -6.62 4.50 11.79
C ILE A 170 -7.23 5.18 13.03
N THR A 171 -6.68 4.93 14.21
CA THR A 171 -7.18 5.54 15.46
C THR A 171 -6.98 7.06 15.49
N SER A 172 -5.93 7.56 14.85
CA SER A 172 -5.69 8.99 14.70
C SER A 172 -6.68 9.60 13.72
N TYR A 173 -6.87 8.96 12.56
CA TYR A 173 -7.77 9.46 11.52
C TYR A 173 -9.23 9.50 12.01
N ASP A 174 -9.67 8.49 12.76
CA ASP A 174 -11.05 8.38 13.27
C ASP A 174 -11.52 9.61 14.06
N LYS A 175 -10.60 10.31 14.73
CA LYS A 175 -10.91 11.53 15.50
C LYS A 175 -11.34 12.68 14.59
N SER A 176 -10.83 12.72 13.37
CA SER A 176 -11.08 13.81 12.42
C SER A 176 -12.38 13.62 11.62
N TYR A 177 -13.02 12.45 11.68
CA TYR A 177 -14.17 12.11 10.87
C TYR A 177 -15.38 11.70 11.72
N SER A 178 -16.56 12.21 11.37
CA SER A 178 -17.82 11.75 11.96
C SER A 178 -18.39 10.53 11.23
N HIS A 179 -19.28 9.77 11.88
CA HIS A 179 -19.95 8.64 11.23
C HIS A 179 -20.73 9.06 9.98
N SER A 180 -21.50 10.15 10.07
CA SER A 180 -22.28 10.68 8.94
C SER A 180 -21.40 11.16 7.80
N GLU A 181 -20.27 11.78 8.11
CA GLU A 181 -19.26 12.20 7.12
C GLU A 181 -18.69 11.00 6.36
N LEU A 182 -18.28 9.93 7.04
CA LEU A 182 -17.75 8.73 6.39
C LEU A 182 -18.76 8.09 5.43
N VAL A 183 -20.04 8.06 5.81
CA VAL A 183 -21.12 7.60 4.93
C VAL A 183 -21.23 8.48 3.69
N ARG A 184 -21.16 9.81 3.84
CA ARG A 184 -21.18 10.74 2.70
C ARG A 184 -19.96 10.57 1.79
N VAL A 185 -18.76 10.40 2.34
CA VAL A 185 -17.55 10.13 1.55
C VAL A 185 -17.70 8.90 0.67
N LEU A 186 -18.19 7.79 1.24
CA LEU A 186 -18.41 6.56 0.49
C LEU A 186 -19.48 6.74 -0.60
N GLN A 187 -20.52 7.54 -0.35
CA GLN A 187 -21.52 7.88 -1.36
C GLN A 187 -20.93 8.72 -2.50
N GLU A 188 -20.08 9.71 -2.19
CA GLU A 188 -19.38 10.51 -3.21
C GLU A 188 -18.39 9.65 -4.02
N LEU A 189 -17.64 8.76 -3.38
CA LEU A 189 -16.76 7.80 -4.07
C LEU A 189 -17.54 6.90 -5.02
N ARG A 190 -18.73 6.44 -4.62
CA ARG A 190 -19.63 5.67 -5.49
C ARG A 190 -20.07 6.49 -6.71
N LYS A 191 -20.44 7.76 -6.52
CA LYS A 191 -20.79 8.66 -7.64
C LYS A 191 -19.59 8.84 -8.57
N LEU A 192 -18.39 8.99 -8.01
CA LEU A 192 -17.17 9.18 -8.76
C LEU A 192 -16.78 7.95 -9.60
N ASP A 193 -16.98 6.74 -9.07
CA ASP A 193 -16.79 5.49 -9.82
C ASP A 193 -17.71 5.38 -11.05
N VAL A 194 -18.95 5.88 -10.94
CA VAL A 194 -19.86 5.94 -12.10
C VAL A 194 -19.38 7.00 -13.09
N LEU A 195 -19.02 8.20 -12.63
CA LEU A 195 -18.60 9.30 -13.48
C LEU A 195 -17.33 8.98 -14.28
N CYS A 196 -16.34 8.34 -13.66
CA CYS A 196 -15.09 8.00 -14.37
C CYS A 196 -15.29 6.97 -15.48
N LYS A 197 -16.36 6.17 -15.42
CA LYS A 197 -16.72 5.17 -16.45
C LYS A 197 -17.68 5.71 -17.50
N SER A 198 -18.32 6.85 -17.26
CA SER A 198 -19.41 7.37 -18.10
C SER A 198 -19.12 8.73 -18.72
N THR A 199 -18.01 9.36 -18.34
CA THR A 199 -17.62 10.69 -18.83
C THR A 199 -16.24 10.67 -19.47
N SER A 200 -15.97 11.66 -20.31
CA SER A 200 -14.65 11.91 -20.92
C SER A 200 -13.84 12.98 -20.16
N LEU A 201 -14.27 13.33 -18.94
CA LEU A 201 -13.56 14.28 -18.09
C LEU A 201 -12.21 13.70 -17.66
N SER A 202 -11.22 14.57 -17.41
CA SER A 202 -9.94 14.11 -16.88
C SER A 202 -10.10 13.60 -15.46
N ASP A 203 -9.37 12.54 -15.13
CA ASP A 203 -9.31 11.94 -13.79
C ASP A 203 -9.01 12.98 -12.70
N GLU A 204 -8.13 13.94 -13.00
CA GLU A 204 -7.79 15.04 -12.11
C GLU A 204 -9.00 15.96 -11.83
N SER A 205 -9.75 16.33 -12.87
CA SER A 205 -10.96 17.16 -12.74
C SER A 205 -12.06 16.47 -11.92
N LEU A 206 -12.08 15.14 -11.95
CA LEU A 206 -13.03 14.33 -11.19
C LEU A 206 -12.65 14.26 -9.70
N ILE A 207 -11.38 14.02 -9.38
CA ILE A 207 -10.96 13.75 -7.99
C ILE A 207 -10.63 14.98 -7.17
N GLN A 208 -10.13 16.07 -7.77
CA GLN A 208 -9.78 17.28 -7.03
C GLN A 208 -10.97 17.85 -6.22
N PRO A 209 -12.19 17.98 -6.79
CA PRO A 209 -13.35 18.43 -6.02
C PRO A 209 -13.65 17.52 -4.82
N LEU A 210 -13.50 16.20 -4.99
CA LEU A 210 -13.71 15.25 -3.90
C LEU A 210 -12.69 15.43 -2.78
N ILE A 211 -11.40 15.61 -3.11
CA ILE A 211 -10.34 15.85 -2.11
C ILE A 211 -10.63 17.12 -1.31
N ILE A 212 -11.03 18.20 -1.98
CA ILE A 212 -11.40 19.46 -1.31
C ILE A 212 -12.58 19.25 -0.35
N LYS A 213 -13.66 18.59 -0.82
CA LYS A 213 -14.82 18.27 0.01
C LYS A 213 -14.45 17.47 1.25
N ILE A 214 -13.59 16.46 1.09
CA ILE A 214 -13.12 15.59 2.18
C ILE A 214 -12.33 16.37 3.23
N CYS A 215 -11.33 17.15 2.81
CA CYS A 215 -10.47 17.86 3.73
C CYS A 215 -11.18 19.02 4.45
N GLN A 216 -12.18 19.64 3.79
CA GLN A 216 -12.96 20.74 4.37
C GLN A 216 -14.24 20.27 5.09
N SER A 217 -14.56 18.98 5.08
CA SER A 217 -15.81 18.43 5.59
C SER A 217 -17.08 19.03 4.98
N GLN A 218 -17.01 19.46 3.72
CA GLN A 218 -18.12 20.10 3.02
C GLN A 218 -18.74 19.13 2.00
N TYR A 219 -19.91 18.59 2.36
CA TYR A 219 -20.70 17.72 1.50
C TYR A 219 -22.05 18.41 1.27
N VAL A 220 -22.06 19.30 0.27
CA VAL A 220 -23.26 19.96 -0.26
C VAL A 220 -24.04 18.97 -1.12
#